data_AF-A0A2P2LJP3-F1
#
_entry.id   AF-A0A2P2LJP3-F1
#
_cell.length_a   1.000
_cell.length_b   1.000
_cell.length_c   1.000
_cell.angle_alpha   90.00
_cell.angle_beta   90.00
_cell.angle_gamma   90.00
#
_symmetry.space_group_name_H-M   'P 1'
#
loop_
_entity.id
_entity.type
_entity.pdbx_description
1 polymer ?
#
loop_
_entity_poly.entity_id
_entity_poly.type
_entity_poly.pdbx_seq_one_letter_code
_entity_poly.pdbx_strand_id
1 'polypeptide(L)'
;MAAAGPDHLFNLRNNFYIGAFQSAINSSDIRNLSEEDAVERDCIVHRSYIALGSYQLVINEIDDSAPTPLQAVKLLALYLSSPSHKESTISSLKELLADAAIGSNAVLRLIAGIIFMHEEDYNEALKHTNAGGTMEL
;
A
#
# COMPACT_ATOMS: atom_id res chain seq x y z
N MET A 1 1.76 26.87 -11.21
CA MET A 1 2.95 26.03 -10.89
C MET A 1 3.18 26.18 -9.39
N ALA A 2 2.71 25.22 -8.59
CA ALA A 2 3.01 25.23 -7.16
C ALA A 2 4.49 24.88 -6.99
N ALA A 3 5.24 25.76 -6.32
CA ALA A 3 6.61 25.48 -5.94
C ALA A 3 6.57 24.24 -5.02
N ALA A 4 7.12 23.13 -5.51
CA ALA A 4 7.35 21.96 -4.68
C ALA A 4 8.29 22.39 -3.55
N GLY A 5 7.74 22.50 -2.33
CA GLY A 5 8.55 22.59 -1.13
C GLY A 5 9.47 21.36 -1.02
N PRO A 6 10.41 21.33 -0.07
CA PRO A 6 11.22 20.14 0.17
C PRO A 6 10.28 18.93 0.32
N ASP A 7 10.42 17.96 -0.57
CA ASP A 7 9.67 16.71 -0.51
C ASP A 7 10.18 15.93 0.72
N HIS A 8 9.43 16.04 1.81
CA HIS A 8 9.83 15.47 3.09
C HIS A 8 9.88 13.94 3.03
N LEU A 9 9.12 13.33 2.12
CA LEU A 9 9.00 11.88 1.93
C LEU A 9 10.04 11.32 0.95
N PHE A 10 10.81 12.16 0.28
CA PHE A 10 11.77 11.76 -0.75
C PHE A 10 12.76 10.71 -0.25
N ASN A 11 13.37 10.95 0.92
CA ASN A 11 14.31 9.99 1.51
C ASN A 11 13.63 8.67 1.90
N LEU A 12 12.39 8.75 2.39
CA LEU A 12 11.60 7.58 2.77
C LEU A 12 11.27 6.72 1.54
N ARG A 13 10.74 7.36 0.48
CA ARG A 13 10.45 6.73 -0.82
C ARG A 13 11.71 6.12 -1.42
N ASN A 14 12.81 6.87 -1.46
CA ASN A 14 14.08 6.38 -1.99
C ASN A 14 14.57 5.13 -1.26
N ASN A 15 14.57 5.14 0.08
CA ASN A 15 14.97 3.98 0.89
C ASN A 15 14.05 2.76 0.63
N PHE A 16 12.75 2.99 0.47
CA PHE A 16 11.81 1.92 0.13
C PHE A 16 12.11 1.30 -1.24
N TYR A 17 12.31 2.12 -2.27
CA TYR A 17 12.53 1.64 -3.64
C TYR A 17 13.86 0.91 -3.84
N ILE A 18 14.90 1.26 -3.08
CA ILE A 18 16.19 0.54 -3.11
C ILE A 18 16.19 -0.73 -2.24
N GLY A 19 15.07 -1.06 -1.57
CA GLY A 19 14.95 -2.22 -0.69
C GLY A 19 15.57 -2.02 0.71
N ALA A 20 15.94 -0.79 1.07
CA ALA A 20 16.45 -0.44 2.40
C ALA A 20 15.29 -0.20 3.38
N PHE A 21 14.43 -1.21 3.56
CA PHE A 21 13.18 -1.11 4.34
C PHE A 21 13.40 -0.71 5.80
N GLN A 22 14.46 -1.22 6.45
CA GLN A 22 14.78 -0.83 7.83
C GLN A 22 15.21 0.65 7.92
N SER A 23 15.95 1.15 6.92
CA SER A 23 16.34 2.56 6.84
C SER A 23 15.14 3.47 6.56
N ALA A 24 14.18 3.00 5.76
CA ALA A 24 12.92 3.69 5.53
C ALA A 24 12.15 3.85 6.86
N ILE A 25 11.97 2.76 7.62
CA ILE A 25 11.31 2.81 8.94
C ILE A 25 12.05 3.75 9.90
N ASN A 26 13.37 3.70 9.96
CA ASN A 26 14.13 4.60 10.83
C ASN A 26 14.01 6.08 10.43
N SER A 27 13.78 6.34 9.14
CA SER A 27 13.63 7.68 8.58
C SER A 27 12.17 8.16 8.57
N SER A 28 11.25 7.42 9.20
CA SER A 28 9.83 7.78 9.24
C SER A 28 9.47 8.78 10.34
N ASP A 29 10.38 9.16 11.26
CA ASP A 29 10.11 10.20 12.28
C ASP A 29 10.16 11.61 11.64
N ILE A 30 9.21 11.88 10.74
CA ILE A 30 9.05 13.18 10.08
C ILE A 30 7.89 13.90 10.76
N ARG A 31 8.17 15.09 11.29
CA ARG A 31 7.22 15.95 12.01
C ARG A 31 6.69 17.04 11.10
N ASN A 32 5.48 17.54 11.40
CA ASN A 32 4.80 18.59 10.65
C ASN A 32 4.41 18.19 9.21
N LEU A 33 4.03 16.93 9.02
CA LEU A 33 3.44 16.47 7.76
C LEU A 33 1.98 16.90 7.66
N SER A 34 1.53 17.18 6.44
CA SER A 34 0.10 17.29 6.14
C SER A 34 -0.58 15.93 6.37
N GLU A 35 -1.90 15.90 6.55
CA GLU A 35 -2.65 14.64 6.70
C GLU A 35 -2.41 13.69 5.51
N GLU A 36 -2.32 14.24 4.30
CA GLU A 36 -2.01 13.48 3.07
C GLU A 36 -0.61 12.85 3.13
N ASP A 37 0.41 13.63 3.50
CA ASP A 37 1.80 13.16 3.61
C ASP A 37 1.98 12.14 4.76
N ALA A 38 1.23 12.30 5.86
CA ALA A 38 1.25 11.38 6.98
C ALA A 38 0.70 10.01 6.55
N VAL A 39 -0.43 9.98 5.84
CA VAL A 39 -1.02 8.74 5.31
C VAL A 39 -0.06 8.05 4.34
N GLU A 40 0.62 8.81 3.49
CA GLU A 40 1.58 8.24 2.56
C GLU A 40 2.80 7.66 3.28
N ARG A 41 3.37 8.40 4.24
CA ARG A 41 4.44 7.91 5.11
C ARG A 41 4.04 6.58 5.75
N ASP A 42 2.87 6.53 6.37
CA ASP A 42 2.40 5.35 7.07
C ASP A 42 2.21 4.17 6.09
N CYS A 43 1.72 4.43 4.88
CA CYS A 43 1.65 3.44 3.80
C CYS A 43 3.02 2.86 3.45
N ILE A 44 4.05 3.71 3.28
CA ILE A 44 5.41 3.27 2.96
C ILE A 44 6.03 2.48 4.13
N VAL A 45 5.82 2.93 5.37
CA VAL A 45 6.31 2.25 6.58
C VAL A 45 5.66 0.88 6.72
N HIS A 46 4.34 0.76 6.60
CA HIS A 46 3.65 -0.52 6.67
C HIS A 46 4.07 -1.46 5.54
N ARG A 47 4.22 -0.96 4.31
CA ARG A 47 4.75 -1.76 3.19
C ARG A 47 6.19 -2.22 3.45
N SER A 48 7.01 -1.40 4.11
CA SER A 48 8.37 -1.79 4.54
C SER A 48 8.33 -2.93 5.56
N TYR A 49 7.40 -2.89 6.53
CA TYR A 49 7.18 -4.00 7.47
C TYR A 49 6.73 -5.28 6.77
N ILE A 50 5.81 -5.19 5.79
CA ILE A 50 5.41 -6.34 4.96
C ILE A 50 6.63 -6.94 4.25
N ALA A 51 7.48 -6.10 3.64
CA ALA A 51 8.68 -6.55 2.94
C ALA A 51 9.72 -7.21 3.87
N LEU A 52 9.76 -6.82 5.15
CA LEU A 52 10.56 -7.45 6.19
C LEU A 52 9.91 -8.71 6.79
N GLY A 53 8.74 -9.12 6.32
CA GLY A 53 8.00 -10.29 6.82
C GLY A 53 7.21 -10.04 8.12
N SER A 54 7.10 -8.79 8.57
CA SER A 54 6.40 -8.40 9.80
C SER A 54 4.90 -8.14 9.56
N TYR A 55 4.20 -9.12 8.98
CA TYR A 55 2.79 -8.97 8.58
C TYR A 55 1.86 -8.72 9.77
N GLN A 56 2.06 -9.44 10.88
CA GLN A 56 1.19 -9.36 12.06
C GLN A 56 1.17 -7.96 12.70
N LEU A 57 2.30 -7.25 12.65
CA LEU A 57 2.40 -5.87 13.13
C LEU A 57 1.49 -4.95 12.32
N VAL A 58 1.54 -5.06 10.99
CA VAL A 58 0.71 -4.26 10.08
C VAL A 58 -0.78 -4.55 10.26
N ILE A 59 -1.13 -5.82 10.48
CA ILE A 59 -2.52 -6.23 10.72
C ILE A 59 -3.08 -5.65 12.03
N ASN A 60 -2.25 -5.58 13.07
CA ASN A 60 -2.66 -5.09 14.38
C ASN A 60 -2.66 -3.56 14.48
N GLU A 61 -1.74 -2.87 13.80
CA GLU A 61 -1.62 -1.41 13.84
C GLU A 61 -2.68 -0.70 12.97
N ILE A 62 -3.13 -1.33 11.88
CA ILE A 62 -4.09 -0.70 10.97
C ILE A 62 -5.52 -1.01 11.43
N ASP A 63 -6.20 0.00 11.97
CA ASP A 63 -7.61 -0.06 12.34
C ASP A 63 -8.57 -0.01 11.14
N ASP A 64 -9.82 -0.45 11.35
CA ASP A 64 -10.89 -0.35 10.34
C ASP A 64 -11.36 1.09 10.06
N SER A 65 -10.98 2.04 10.93
CA SER A 65 -11.20 3.47 10.69
C SER A 65 -10.06 4.13 9.90
N ALA A 66 -9.02 3.38 9.54
CA ALA A 66 -7.91 3.91 8.77
C ALA A 66 -8.35 4.28 7.34
N PRO A 67 -7.68 5.24 6.70
CA PRO A 67 -7.97 5.61 5.32
C PRO A 67 -7.77 4.41 4.38
N THR A 68 -8.54 4.39 3.28
CA THR A 68 -8.54 3.33 2.26
C THR A 68 -7.15 2.82 1.85
N PRO A 69 -6.11 3.66 1.65
CA PRO A 69 -4.77 3.19 1.30
C PRO A 69 -4.17 2.25 2.37
N LEU A 70 -4.35 2.58 3.65
CA LEU A 70 -3.83 1.76 4.75
C LEU A 70 -4.63 0.46 4.87
N GLN A 71 -5.95 0.50 4.72
CA GLN A 71 -6.76 -0.72 4.68
C GLN A 71 -6.34 -1.66 3.54
N ALA A 72 -5.99 -1.12 2.37
CA ALA A 72 -5.45 -1.91 1.27
C ALA A 72 -4.11 -2.57 1.65
N VAL A 73 -3.21 -1.85 2.32
CA VAL A 73 -1.94 -2.41 2.81
C VAL A 73 -2.16 -3.51 3.86
N LYS A 74 -3.15 -3.35 4.75
CA LYS A 74 -3.57 -4.39 5.71
C LYS A 74 -4.05 -5.65 5.00
N LEU A 75 -4.85 -5.51 3.94
CA LEU A 75 -5.29 -6.64 3.12
C LEU A 75 -4.11 -7.38 2.47
N LEU A 76 -3.12 -6.65 1.94
CA LEU A 76 -1.90 -7.29 1.43
C LEU A 76 -1.16 -8.07 2.52
N ALA A 77 -1.03 -7.50 3.71
CA ALA A 77 -0.40 -8.17 4.84
C ALA A 77 -1.15 -9.46 5.23
N LEU A 78 -2.50 -9.44 5.24
CA LEU A 78 -3.32 -10.63 5.47
C LEU A 78 -3.11 -11.71 4.41
N TYR A 79 -3.08 -11.31 3.12
CA TYR A 79 -2.84 -12.21 2.00
C TYR A 79 -1.47 -12.92 2.09
N LEU A 80 -0.42 -12.18 2.46
CA LEU A 80 0.94 -12.70 2.58
C LEU A 80 1.19 -13.44 3.91
N SER A 81 0.48 -13.10 4.98
CA SER A 81 0.63 -13.70 6.30
C SER A 81 0.24 -15.18 6.32
N SER A 82 -0.83 -15.56 5.63
CA SER A 82 -1.32 -16.94 5.67
C SER A 82 -2.06 -17.34 4.41
N PRO A 83 -1.74 -18.52 3.82
CA PRO A 83 -2.43 -19.02 2.64
C PRO A 83 -3.93 -19.25 2.87
N SER A 84 -4.34 -19.54 4.11
CA SER A 84 -5.74 -19.76 4.48
C SER A 84 -6.63 -18.53 4.33
N HIS A 85 -6.06 -17.33 4.39
CA HIS A 85 -6.81 -16.07 4.29
C HIS A 85 -6.81 -15.51 2.86
N LYS A 86 -6.11 -16.16 1.91
CA LYS A 86 -5.97 -15.67 0.53
C LYS A 86 -7.32 -15.51 -0.15
N GLU A 87 -8.15 -16.55 -0.14
CA GLU A 87 -9.43 -16.56 -0.85
C GLU A 87 -10.40 -15.51 -0.29
N SER A 88 -10.46 -15.38 1.03
CA SER A 88 -11.26 -14.33 1.69
C SER A 88 -10.74 -12.94 1.35
N THR A 89 -9.42 -12.75 1.33
CA THR A 89 -8.79 -11.46 1.00
C THR A 89 -9.04 -11.08 -0.46
N ILE A 90 -8.94 -12.02 -1.40
CA ILE A 90 -9.25 -11.79 -2.82
C ILE A 90 -10.72 -11.42 -3.00
N SER A 91 -11.62 -12.06 -2.26
CA SER A 91 -13.05 -11.77 -2.31
C SER A 91 -13.33 -10.35 -1.82
N SER A 92 -12.82 -9.98 -0.64
CA SER A 92 -12.93 -8.62 -0.11
C SER A 92 -12.28 -7.57 -1.02
N LEU A 93 -11.13 -7.89 -1.61
CA LEU A 93 -10.46 -7.01 -2.58
C LEU A 93 -11.34 -6.75 -3.80
N LYS A 94 -11.98 -7.78 -4.37
CA LYS A 94 -12.89 -7.64 -5.52
C LYS A 94 -14.11 -6.79 -5.17
N GLU A 95 -14.66 -6.93 -3.97
CA GLU A 95 -15.74 -6.08 -3.48
C GLU A 95 -15.31 -4.61 -3.39
N LEU A 96 -14.13 -4.33 -2.82
CA LEU A 96 -13.58 -2.98 -2.74
C LEU A 96 -13.26 -2.37 -4.11
N LEU A 97 -12.83 -3.19 -5.08
CA LEU A 97 -12.60 -2.75 -6.46
C LEU A 97 -13.90 -2.49 -7.22
N ALA A 98 -14.99 -3.17 -6.87
CA ALA A 98 -16.31 -2.96 -7.46
C ALA A 98 -16.96 -1.66 -6.96
N ASP A 99 -16.53 -1.15 -5.80
CA ASP A 99 -16.98 0.13 -5.28
C ASP A 99 -16.40 1.29 -6.09
N ALA A 100 -17.27 2.16 -6.65
CA ALA A 100 -16.83 3.25 -7.51
C ALA A 100 -16.12 4.40 -6.76
N ALA A 101 -16.36 4.54 -5.45
CA ALA A 101 -15.72 5.57 -4.63
C ALA A 101 -14.30 5.14 -4.22
N ILE A 102 -14.13 3.86 -3.87
CA ILE A 102 -12.88 3.31 -3.32
C ILE A 102 -12.01 2.66 -4.41
N GLY A 103 -12.63 2.05 -5.42
CA GLY A 103 -11.97 1.38 -6.55
C GLY A 103 -11.18 2.29 -7.49
N SER A 104 -11.25 3.61 -7.31
CA SER A 104 -10.41 4.60 -8.00
C SER A 104 -9.05 4.85 -7.31
N ASN A 105 -8.88 4.36 -6.08
CA ASN A 105 -7.68 4.59 -5.28
C ASN A 105 -6.46 3.87 -5.89
N ALA A 106 -5.39 4.63 -6.13
CA ALA A 106 -4.16 4.12 -6.74
C ALA A 106 -3.49 3.02 -5.90
N VAL A 107 -3.49 3.16 -4.57
CA VAL A 107 -2.90 2.17 -3.66
C VAL A 107 -3.72 0.88 -3.68
N LEU A 108 -5.04 0.96 -3.63
CA LEU A 108 -5.90 -0.24 -3.71
C LEU A 108 -5.67 -1.02 -5.02
N ARG A 109 -5.57 -0.32 -6.15
CA ARG A 109 -5.28 -0.94 -7.45
C ARG A 109 -3.88 -1.55 -7.52
N LEU A 110 -2.88 -0.90 -6.91
CA LEU A 110 -1.54 -1.43 -6.80
C LEU A 110 -1.53 -2.75 -6.00
N ILE A 111 -2.18 -2.76 -4.83
CA ILE A 111 -2.31 -3.96 -3.99
C ILE A 111 -3.04 -5.07 -4.76
N ALA A 112 -4.12 -4.72 -5.47
CA ALA A 112 -4.83 -5.67 -6.31
C ALA A 112 -3.93 -6.29 -7.38
N GLY A 113 -3.15 -5.47 -8.07
CA GLY A 113 -2.17 -5.94 -9.07
C GLY A 113 -1.13 -6.89 -8.46
N ILE A 114 -0.64 -6.63 -7.26
CA ILE A 114 0.31 -7.50 -6.55
C ILE A 114 -0.34 -8.85 -6.20
N ILE A 115 -1.55 -8.83 -5.67
CA ILE A 115 -2.28 -10.07 -5.30
C ILE A 115 -2.58 -10.90 -6.55
N PHE A 116 -3.10 -10.29 -7.63
CA PHE A 116 -3.38 -11.01 -8.87
C PHE A 116 -2.11 -11.54 -9.55
N MET A 117 -0.98 -10.82 -9.47
CA MET A 117 0.33 -11.33 -9.88
C MET A 117 0.73 -12.60 -9.12
N HIS A 118 0.45 -12.67 -7.82
CA HIS A 118 0.71 -13.87 -7.02
C HIS A 118 -0.22 -15.04 -7.32
N GLU A 119 -1.44 -14.76 -7.79
CA GLU A 119 -2.43 -15.77 -8.22
C GLU A 119 -2.24 -16.21 -9.69
N GLU A 120 -1.18 -15.75 -10.36
CA GLU A 120 -0.90 -16.02 -11.78
C GLU A 120 -1.98 -15.49 -12.75
N ASP A 121 -2.88 -14.63 -12.27
CA ASP A 121 -3.93 -13.97 -13.06
C ASP A 121 -3.43 -12.63 -13.62
N TYR A 122 -2.56 -12.72 -14.61
CA TYR A 122 -1.93 -11.55 -15.22
C TYR A 122 -2.91 -10.64 -15.97
N ASN A 123 -4.06 -11.15 -16.41
CA ASN A 123 -5.06 -10.34 -17.12
C ASN A 123 -5.78 -9.38 -16.17
N GLU A 124 -6.24 -9.86 -15.01
CA GLU A 124 -6.85 -9.01 -13.99
C GLU A 124 -5.82 -8.03 -13.40
N ALA A 125 -4.59 -8.50 -13.15
CA ALA A 125 -3.50 -7.63 -12.69
C ALA A 125 -3.29 -6.43 -13.64
N LEU A 126 -3.12 -6.69 -14.95
CA LEU A 126 -2.91 -5.66 -15.95
C LEU A 126 -4.11 -4.73 -16.10
N LYS A 127 -5.34 -5.24 -16.00
CA LYS A 127 -6.56 -4.42 -16.08
C LYS A 127 -6.63 -3.39 -14.96
N HIS A 128 -6.23 -3.76 -13.74
CA HIS A 128 -6.25 -2.87 -12.58
C HIS A 128 -5.05 -1.92 -12.54
N THR A 129 -3.87 -2.35 -12.99
CA THR A 129 -2.67 -1.48 -13.06
C THR A 129 -2.72 -0.51 -14.25
N ASN A 130 -3.29 -0.90 -15.40
CA ASN A 130 -3.36 -0.06 -16.60
C ASN A 130 -4.38 1.10 -16.49
N ALA A 131 -5.38 0.98 -15.62
CA ALA A 131 -6.38 2.03 -15.39
C ALA A 131 -5.87 3.15 -14.45
N GLY A 132 -4.74 2.96 -13.76
CA GLY A 132 -4.09 3.98 -12.93
C GLY A 132 -3.04 4.72 -13.74
N GLY A 133 -3.39 5.88 -14.29
CA GLY A 133 -2.57 6.66 -15.23
C GLY A 133 -1.19 7.11 -14.74
N THR A 134 -0.79 6.77 -13.51
CA THR A 134 0.55 6.99 -12.99
C THR A 134 0.90 5.85 -12.03
N MET A 135 2.01 5.14 -12.27
CA MET A 135 2.59 4.18 -11.31
C MET A 135 3.41 4.89 -10.22
N GLU A 136 3.33 6.21 -10.14
CA GLU A 136 3.97 7.01 -9.12
C GLU A 136 2.98 7.15 -7.96
N LEU A 137 3.36 6.61 -6.79
CA LEU A 137 2.83 7.05 -5.50
C LEU A 137 3.41 8.43 -5.22
#